data_AF-A0A517LYB3-F1
#
_entry.id   AF-A0A517LYB3-F1
#
_cell.length_a   1.000
_cell.length_b   1.000
_cell.length_c   1.000
_cell.angle_alpha   90.00
_cell.angle_beta   90.00
_cell.angle_gamma   90.00
#
_symmetry.space_group_name_H-M   'P 1'
#
loop_
_entity.id
_entity.type
_entity.pdbx_description
1 polymer ?
#
loop_
_entity_poly.entity_id
_entity_poly.type
_entity_poly.pdbx_seq_one_letter_code
_entity_poly.pdbx_strand_id
1 'polypeptide(L)' 'MRRSILDAVQDGDWAFEPLPCDEKQYQPTAALPGSAEKLSVLQGRVQKGLPLWHPSDRRFFREEAGSVA' A
#
# COMPACT_ATOMS: atom_id res chain seq x y z
N MET A 1 12.98 10.53 9.84
CA MET A 1 12.47 9.36 9.09
C MET A 1 11.19 8.89 9.75
N ARG A 2 10.18 8.47 8.98
CA ARG A 2 8.99 7.82 9.55
C ARG A 2 9.37 6.38 9.92
N ARG A 3 8.91 5.89 11.07
CA ARG A 3 9.10 4.48 11.47
C ARG A 3 8.36 3.59 10.47
N SER A 4 9.04 2.60 9.91
CA SER A 4 8.44 1.65 8.98
C SER A 4 7.91 0.41 9.71
N ILE A 5 7.03 -0.36 9.04
CA ILE A 5 6.60 -1.68 9.52
C ILE A 5 7.80 -2.63 9.67
N LEU A 6 8.84 -2.50 8.84
CA LEU A 6 10.02 -3.36 8.93
C LEU A 6 10.79 -3.11 10.23
N ASP A 7 10.94 -1.83 10.60
CA ASP A 7 11.57 -1.46 11.87
C ASP A 7 10.76 -2.01 13.05
N ALA A 8 9.44 -1.88 13.01
CA ALA A 8 8.58 -2.38 14.07
C ALA A 8 8.61 -3.90 14.22
N VAL A 9 8.59 -4.66 13.11
CA VAL A 9 8.72 -6.13 13.15
C VAL A 9 10.08 -6.53 13.71
N GLN A 10 11.15 -5.82 13.35
CA GLN A 10 12.48 -6.08 13.91
C GLN A 10 12.54 -5.82 15.42
N ASP A 11 11.80 -4.84 15.92
CA ASP A 11 11.66 -4.55 17.35
C ASP A 11 10.71 -5.51 18.09
N GLY A 12 10.05 -6.44 17.38
CA GLY A 12 9.06 -7.37 17.94
C GLY A 12 7.67 -6.74 18.15
N ASP A 13 7.43 -5.56 17.58
CA ASP A 13 6.15 -4.84 17.63
C ASP A 13 5.28 -5.19 16.41
N TRP A 14 4.49 -6.26 16.56
CA TRP A 14 3.59 -6.77 15.52
C TRP A 14 2.29 -5.99 15.38
N ALA A 15 1.99 -5.09 16.32
CA ALA A 15 0.76 -4.29 16.35
C ALA A 15 0.94 -2.90 15.74
N PHE A 16 2.16 -2.56 15.29
CA PHE A 16 2.47 -1.27 14.72
C PHE A 16 1.77 -1.06 13.37
N GLU A 17 1.05 0.06 13.27
CA GLU A 17 0.53 0.58 12.02
C GLU A 17 1.16 1.97 11.77
N PRO A 18 1.69 2.25 10.57
CA PRO A 18 2.15 3.59 10.21
C PRO A 18 1.07 4.63 10.40
N LEU A 19 1.47 5.85 10.81
CA LEU A 19 0.53 6.96 10.92
C LEU A 19 -0.15 7.23 9.57
N PRO A 20 -1.49 7.42 9.55
CA PRO A 20 -2.20 7.79 8.34
C PRO A 20 -1.55 9.03 7.73
N CYS A 21 -1.27 8.98 6.44
CA CYS A 21 -0.82 10.13 5.67
C CYS A 21 -1.84 10.45 4.58
N ASP A 22 -1.94 11.73 4.22
CA ASP A 22 -2.83 12.19 3.16
C ASP A 22 -2.53 11.40 1.87
N GLU A 23 -3.58 10.94 1.19
CA GLU A 23 -3.52 10.21 -0.07
C GLU A 23 -2.67 10.94 -1.12
N LYS A 24 -2.62 12.28 -1.07
CA LYS A 24 -1.79 13.11 -1.97
C LYS A 24 -0.28 12.92 -1.75
N GLN A 25 0.14 12.31 -0.64
CA GLN A 25 1.56 12.11 -0.32
C GLN A 25 2.18 10.89 -1.00
N TYR A 26 1.37 9.99 -1.60
CA TYR A 26 1.87 8.79 -2.24
C TYR A 26 0.94 8.33 -3.37
N GLN A 27 1.53 7.79 -4.43
CA GLN A 27 0.76 7.46 -5.62
C GLN A 27 0.05 6.11 -5.48
N PRO A 28 -1.22 5.99 -5.93
CA PRO A 28 -1.85 4.68 -6.10
C PRO A 28 -1.15 3.87 -7.20
N THR A 29 -1.35 2.56 -7.18
CA THR A 29 -0.91 1.66 -8.24
C THR A 29 -2.10 1.01 -8.94
N ALA A 30 -2.05 1.03 -10.27
CA ALA A 30 -2.97 0.31 -11.15
C ALA A 30 -2.52 -1.13 -11.43
N ALA A 31 -1.38 -1.55 -10.87
CA ALA A 31 -0.84 -2.88 -11.05
C ALA A 31 -1.83 -3.96 -10.56
N LEU A 32 -1.85 -5.09 -11.26
CA LEU A 32 -2.76 -6.18 -10.95
C LEU A 32 -2.51 -6.75 -9.54
N PRO A 33 -3.57 -7.13 -8.81
CA PRO A 33 -3.41 -7.87 -7.56
C PRO A 33 -2.51 -9.10 -7.75
N GLY A 34 -1.52 -9.28 -6.87
CA GLY A 34 -0.58 -10.40 -6.95
C GLY A 34 0.52 -10.30 -8.01
N SER A 35 0.56 -9.24 -8.82
CA SER A 35 1.66 -9.06 -9.78
C SER A 35 2.97 -8.65 -9.08
N ALA A 36 4.11 -9.02 -9.67
CA ALA A 36 5.42 -8.59 -9.20
C ALA A 36 5.56 -7.06 -9.18
N GLU A 37 4.98 -6.38 -10.17
CA GLU A 37 4.95 -4.91 -10.24
C GLU A 37 4.25 -4.31 -9.01
N LYS A 38 3.12 -4.87 -8.60
CA LYS A 38 2.40 -4.41 -7.40
C LYS A 38 3.24 -4.59 -6.15
N LEU A 39 3.89 -5.75 -6.01
CA LEU A 39 4.77 -6.03 -4.87
C LEU A 39 5.93 -5.02 -4.78
N SER A 40 6.55 -4.67 -5.92
CA SER A 40 7.62 -3.66 -5.96
C SER A 40 7.15 -2.28 -5.48
N VAL A 41 5.94 -1.85 -5.87
CA VAL A 41 5.36 -0.58 -5.38
C VAL A 41 5.11 -0.62 -3.87
N LEU A 42 4.49 -1.70 -3.38
CA LEU A 42 4.19 -1.86 -1.96
C LEU A 42 5.46 -1.92 -1.10
N GLN A 43 6.49 -2.64 -1.56
CA GLN A 43 7.80 -2.68 -0.91
C GLN A 43 8.39 -1.28 -0.78
N GLY A 44 8.35 -0.49 -1.86
CA GLY A 44 8.86 0.89 -1.85
C GLY A 44 8.11 1.81 -0.86
N ARG A 45 6.81 1.58 -0.63
CA ARG A 45 6.04 2.31 0.39
C ARG A 45 6.45 1.92 1.80
N VAL A 46 6.57 0.63 2.06
CA VAL A 46 7.00 0.10 3.36
C VAL A 46 8.38 0.65 3.74
N GLN A 47 9.36 0.62 2.83
CA GLN A 47 10.70 1.16 3.06
C GLN A 47 10.71 2.66 3.39
N LYS A 48 9.70 3.41 2.93
CA LYS A 48 9.55 4.85 3.20
C LYS A 48 8.74 5.14 4.48
N GLY A 49 8.26 4.11 5.18
CA GLY A 49 7.36 4.25 6.32
C GLY A 49 6.01 4.85 5.95
N LEU A 50 5.52 4.58 4.73
CA LEU A 50 4.19 4.95 4.28
C LEU A 50 3.19 3.82 4.57
N PRO A 51 1.88 4.13 4.61
CA PRO A 51 0.84 3.11 4.60
C PRO A 51 1.04 2.13 3.44
N LEU A 52 0.77 0.85 3.68
CA LEU A 52 0.93 -0.19 2.68
C LEU A 52 -0.03 0.04 1.50
N TRP A 53 -1.30 0.28 1.81
CA TRP A 53 -2.37 0.39 0.83
C TRP A 53 -2.77 1.84 0.58
N HIS A 54 -2.95 2.20 -0.70
CA HIS A 54 -3.64 3.43 -1.09
C HIS A 54 -5.13 3.11 -1.34
N PRO A 55 -6.10 3.94 -0.91
CA PRO A 55 -7.53 3.70 -1.13
C PRO A 55 -7.92 3.50 -2.61
N SER A 56 -7.26 4.24 -3.50
CA SER A 56 -7.35 4.14 -4.97
C SER A 56 -6.45 3.08 -5.61
N ASP A 57 -5.78 2.20 -4.86
CA ASP A 57 -5.07 1.07 -5.46
C ASP A 57 -6.04 0.11 -6.16
N ARG A 58 -5.63 -0.48 -7.29
CA ARG A 58 -6.44 -1.50 -7.98
C ARG A 58 -6.67 -2.72 -7.08
N ARG A 59 -7.94 -3.00 -6.75
CA ARG A 59 -8.33 -4.11 -5.87
C ARG A 59 -8.71 -5.39 -6.63
N PHE A 60 -9.16 -5.28 -7.87
CA PHE A 60 -9.73 -6.40 -8.62
C PHE A 60 -8.95 -6.70 -9.91
N PHE A 61 -8.90 -7.97 -10.29
CA PHE A 61 -8.26 -8.44 -11.53
C PHE A 61 -8.94 -7.89 -12.77
N ARG A 62 -10.27 -7.87 -12.75
CA ARG A 62 -11.10 -7.26 -13.77
C ARG A 62 -11.66 -5.97 -13.18
N GLU A 63 -11.63 -4.90 -13.94
CA GLU A 63 -12.52 -3.78 -13.64
C GLU A 63 -13.92 -4.33 -13.84
N GLU A 64 -14.65 -4.56 -12.75
CA GLU A 64 -16.09 -4.76 -12.89
C GLU A 64 -16.61 -3.44 -13.44
N ALA A 65 -16.80 -3.40 -14.76
CA ALA A 65 -17.57 -2.36 -15.41
C ALA A 65 -18.94 -2.42 -14.77
N GLY A 66 -19.11 -1.65 -13.69
CA GLY A 66 -20.40 -1.43 -13.08
C GLY A 66 -21.29 -0.86 -14.16
N SER A 67 -22.18 -1.71 -14.68
CA SER A 67 -23.45 -1.30 -15.22
C SER A 67 -24.10 -0.44 -14.15
N VAL A 68 -23.99 0.87 -14.31
CA VAL A 68 -24.91 1.83 -13.70
C VAL A 68 -26.03 2.01 -14.70
N ALA A 69 -27.17 1.40 -14.40
CA ALA A 69 -28.46 1.77 -14.97
C ALA A 69 -28.89 3.13 -14.40
#